data_AF-X1R4H0-F1
#
_entry.id   AF-X1R4H0-F1
#
_cell.length_a   1.000
_cell.length_b   1.000
_cell.length_c   1.000
_cell.angle_alpha   90.00
_cell.angle_beta   90.00
_cell.angle_gamma   90.00
#
_symmetry.space_group_name_H-M   'P 1'
#
loop_
_entity.id
_entity.type
_entity.pdbx_description
1 polymer ?
#
loop_
_entity_poly.entity_id
_entity_poly.type
_entity_poly.pdbx_seq_one_letter_code
_entity_poly.pdbx_strand_id
1 'polypeptide(L)'
;TLHELRHVVQVDKLNQGFTRLFSCFLGQQAVGGVSGIIPFWLLEGDAVYSETSLSRSGRGSLPFFKMKLRALSLEKDDFYSFDKMFFGSYKNYIPNYYQYGYQMVTFSRQKYGESLWSNSIDYIAKNPYTFFPLHISLKKQTGLSKMELYKETFNYLNDEWEEQNSQISFTEFDIINKLKRKSYTSYRFPQYLNDSIIIAEKSGIDQIKEFITLNIRTGEEQIRHKPGYYQSLRLSAGANKIVWSENIPDPRWGNRNYYDIKIFDFATSNETRLTNRK
;
A
#
# COMPACT_ATOMS: atom_id res chain seq x y z
N THR A 1 -5.56 13.78 -8.46
CA THR A 1 -6.16 14.23 -9.74
C THR A 1 -5.48 13.65 -10.96
N LEU A 2 -4.15 13.52 -11.05
CA LEU A 2 -3.48 12.80 -12.17
C LEU A 2 -3.71 11.28 -12.17
N HIS A 3 -3.70 10.65 -10.99
CA HIS A 3 -3.98 9.22 -10.83
C HIS A 3 -5.36 8.85 -11.37
N GLU A 4 -6.41 9.51 -10.87
CA GLU A 4 -7.79 9.29 -11.32
C GLU A 4 -7.97 9.59 -12.82
N LEU A 5 -7.33 10.67 -13.32
CA LEU A 5 -7.36 10.97 -14.75
C LEU A 5 -6.71 9.86 -15.58
N ARG A 6 -5.66 9.21 -15.06
CA ARG A 6 -5.03 8.10 -15.76
C ARG A 6 -5.97 6.91 -15.92
N HIS A 7 -6.82 6.63 -14.94
CA HIS A 7 -7.87 5.61 -15.08
C HIS A 7 -8.87 5.95 -16.19
N VAL A 8 -9.26 7.23 -16.32
CA VAL A 8 -10.10 7.67 -17.44
C VAL A 8 -9.43 7.39 -18.79
N VAL A 9 -8.14 7.72 -18.92
CA VAL A 9 -7.36 7.45 -20.15
C VAL A 9 -7.23 5.95 -20.43
N GLN A 10 -7.01 5.12 -19.40
CA GLN A 10 -6.94 3.67 -19.54
C GLN A 10 -8.26 3.09 -20.05
N VAL A 11 -9.39 3.52 -19.50
CA VAL A 11 -10.73 3.07 -19.89
C VAL A 11 -11.10 3.58 -21.28
N ASP A 12 -10.84 4.85 -21.58
CA ASP A 12 -11.12 5.42 -22.91
C ASP A 12 -10.34 4.70 -24.01
N LYS A 13 -9.07 4.37 -23.75
CA LYS A 13 -8.20 3.62 -24.67
C LYS A 13 -8.74 2.22 -24.99
N LEU A 14 -9.62 1.64 -24.17
CA LEU A 14 -10.24 0.36 -24.47
C LEU A 14 -11.31 0.45 -25.57
N ASN A 15 -11.82 1.63 -25.88
CA ASN A 15 -12.91 1.84 -26.83
C ASN A 15 -12.45 1.84 -28.30
N GLN A 16 -11.76 0.78 -28.72
CA GLN A 16 -11.21 0.60 -30.06
C GLN A 16 -11.31 -0.87 -30.51
N GLY A 17 -11.03 -1.12 -31.80
CA GLY A 17 -11.01 -2.47 -32.35
C GLY A 17 -12.31 -3.24 -32.09
N PHE A 18 -12.17 -4.49 -31.67
CA PHE A 18 -13.33 -5.34 -31.37
C PHE A 18 -14.17 -4.85 -30.19
N THR A 19 -13.55 -4.20 -29.19
CA THR A 19 -14.30 -3.59 -28.08
C THR A 19 -15.20 -2.46 -28.56
N ARG A 20 -14.76 -1.65 -29.53
CA ARG A 20 -15.61 -0.61 -30.15
C ARG A 20 -16.83 -1.22 -30.85
N LEU A 21 -16.63 -2.33 -31.58
CA LEU A 21 -17.72 -3.05 -32.23
C LEU A 21 -18.75 -3.54 -31.20
N PHE A 22 -18.29 -4.15 -30.10
CA PHE A 22 -19.15 -4.57 -28.99
C PHE A 22 -19.88 -3.39 -28.32
N SER A 23 -19.21 -2.24 -28.21
CA SER A 23 -19.78 -1.03 -27.61
C SER A 23 -20.95 -0.47 -28.43
N CYS A 24 -21.03 -0.73 -29.75
CA CYS A 24 -22.20 -0.36 -30.54
C CYS A 24 -23.48 -1.11 -30.11
N PHE A 25 -23.35 -2.32 -29.56
CA PHE A 25 -24.48 -3.14 -29.13
C PHE A 25 -24.79 -3.02 -27.64
N LEU A 26 -23.74 -2.93 -26.80
CA LEU A 26 -23.86 -2.96 -25.34
C LEU A 26 -23.60 -1.60 -24.69
N GLY A 27 -23.30 -0.56 -25.47
CA GLY A 27 -22.91 0.74 -24.97
C GLY A 27 -21.64 0.68 -24.12
N GLN A 28 -21.60 1.49 -23.05
CA GLN A 28 -20.45 1.58 -22.14
C GLN A 28 -20.18 0.29 -21.35
N GLN A 29 -21.15 -0.63 -21.26
CA GLN A 29 -20.97 -1.91 -20.56
C GLN A 29 -19.93 -2.79 -21.26
N ALA A 30 -19.75 -2.67 -22.58
CA ALA A 30 -18.69 -3.38 -23.30
C ALA A 30 -17.30 -2.94 -22.82
N VAL A 31 -17.05 -1.63 -22.77
CA VAL A 31 -15.78 -1.07 -22.29
C VAL A 31 -15.56 -1.43 -20.82
N GLY A 32 -16.61 -1.34 -19.99
CA GLY A 32 -16.58 -1.78 -18.59
C GLY A 32 -16.20 -3.25 -18.43
N GLY A 33 -16.82 -4.16 -19.19
CA GLY A 33 -16.51 -5.59 -19.16
C GLY A 33 -15.06 -5.88 -19.58
N VAL A 34 -14.57 -5.23 -20.64
CA VAL A 34 -13.18 -5.40 -21.09
C VAL A 34 -12.18 -4.82 -20.09
N SER A 35 -12.52 -3.74 -19.39
CA SER A 35 -11.66 -3.18 -18.34
C SER A 35 -11.40 -4.17 -17.20
N GLY A 36 -12.36 -5.04 -16.90
CA GLY A 36 -12.23 -6.09 -15.88
C GLY A 36 -11.23 -7.20 -16.24
N ILE A 37 -10.76 -7.26 -17.48
CA ILE A 37 -9.68 -8.17 -17.91
C ILE A 37 -8.31 -7.67 -17.44
N ILE A 38 -8.17 -6.35 -17.23
CA ILE A 38 -6.91 -5.74 -16.80
C ILE A 38 -6.77 -5.94 -15.28
N PRO A 39 -5.68 -6.55 -14.80
CA PRO A 39 -5.51 -6.75 -13.37
C PRO A 39 -5.28 -5.42 -12.64
N PHE A 40 -5.81 -5.30 -11.42
CA PHE A 40 -5.70 -4.06 -10.63
C PHE A 40 -4.27 -3.57 -10.44
N TRP A 41 -3.30 -4.46 -10.20
CA TRP A 41 -1.89 -4.06 -10.07
C TRP A 41 -1.36 -3.31 -11.29
N LEU A 42 -1.85 -3.62 -12.50
CA LEU A 42 -1.42 -2.95 -13.72
C LEU A 42 -2.11 -1.60 -13.86
N LEU A 43 -3.43 -1.54 -13.68
CA LEU A 43 -4.18 -0.28 -13.71
C LEU A 43 -3.59 0.74 -12.73
N GLU A 44 -3.33 0.28 -11.52
CA GLU A 44 -2.92 1.11 -10.39
C GLU A 44 -1.43 1.42 -10.43
N GLY A 45 -0.61 0.45 -10.84
CA GLY A 45 0.82 0.66 -11.08
C GLY A 45 1.07 1.70 -12.18
N ASP A 46 0.33 1.63 -13.29
CA ASP A 46 0.44 2.57 -14.41
C ASP A 46 -0.12 3.97 -14.07
N ALA A 47 -1.14 4.03 -13.22
CA ALA A 47 -1.64 5.28 -12.66
C ALA A 47 -0.65 5.94 -11.69
N VAL A 48 -0.03 5.17 -10.78
CA VAL A 48 1.05 5.67 -9.91
C VAL A 48 2.28 6.07 -10.72
N TYR A 49 2.65 5.30 -11.75
CA TYR A 49 3.75 5.67 -12.66
C TYR A 49 3.47 7.02 -13.32
N SER A 50 2.28 7.21 -13.89
CA SER A 50 1.90 8.45 -14.56
C SER A 50 1.84 9.63 -13.58
N GLU A 51 1.30 9.43 -12.38
CA GLU A 51 1.32 10.43 -11.30
C GLU A 51 2.76 10.83 -10.94
N THR A 52 3.67 9.87 -10.89
CA THR A 52 5.07 10.07 -10.49
C THR A 52 5.91 10.72 -11.59
N SER A 53 5.72 10.33 -12.85
CA SER A 53 6.48 10.87 -13.97
C SER A 53 5.99 12.26 -14.41
N LEU A 54 4.70 12.56 -14.24
CA LEU A 54 4.09 13.82 -14.69
C LEU A 54 3.92 14.86 -13.56
N SER A 55 4.36 14.56 -12.34
CA SER A 55 4.28 15.50 -11.22
C SER A 55 5.58 15.55 -10.41
N ARG A 56 5.71 16.57 -9.56
CA ARG A 56 6.86 16.73 -8.65
C ARG A 56 6.72 15.97 -7.34
N SER A 57 5.57 15.32 -7.09
CA SER A 57 5.23 14.77 -5.77
C SER A 57 4.46 13.45 -5.84
N GLY A 58 4.62 12.69 -6.94
CA GLY A 58 3.88 11.45 -7.10
C GLY A 58 4.33 10.37 -6.13
N ARG A 59 3.39 9.49 -5.77
CA ARG A 59 3.60 8.47 -4.73
C ARG A 59 4.81 7.56 -4.95
N GLY A 60 5.20 7.29 -6.20
CA GLY A 60 6.37 6.46 -6.52
C GLY A 60 7.70 7.02 -6.00
N SER A 61 7.79 8.36 -5.85
CA SER A 61 8.98 9.03 -5.30
C SER A 61 9.01 9.07 -3.77
N LEU A 62 7.90 8.72 -3.09
CA LEU A 62 7.81 8.81 -1.64
C LEU A 62 8.53 7.62 -0.98
N PRO A 63 9.43 7.85 0.00
CA PRO A 63 10.17 6.76 0.65
C PRO A 63 9.27 5.67 1.23
N PHE A 64 8.15 6.04 1.86
CA PHE A 64 7.22 5.07 2.45
C PHE A 64 6.58 4.14 1.41
N PHE A 65 6.53 4.54 0.14
CA PHE A 65 5.90 3.77 -0.93
C PHE A 65 6.73 2.54 -1.29
N LYS A 66 8.07 2.67 -1.28
CA LYS A 66 9.01 1.55 -1.46
C LYS A 66 9.45 0.89 -0.15
N MET A 67 9.38 1.60 0.98
CA MET A 67 9.91 1.17 2.28
C MET A 67 9.52 -0.25 2.67
N LYS A 68 8.24 -0.62 2.52
CA LYS A 68 7.75 -1.92 2.98
C LYS A 68 8.16 -3.08 2.08
N LEU A 69 8.28 -2.84 0.77
CA LEU A 69 8.85 -3.81 -0.16
C LEU A 69 10.34 -4.01 0.12
N ARG A 70 11.06 -2.90 0.34
CA ARG A 70 12.49 -2.95 0.68
C ARG A 70 12.76 -3.67 1.99
N ALA A 71 12.00 -3.37 3.03
CA ALA A 71 12.10 -4.07 4.31
C ALA A 71 11.82 -5.58 4.14
N LEU A 72 10.81 -5.95 3.35
CA LEU A 72 10.51 -7.35 3.09
C LEU A 72 11.68 -8.08 2.40
N SER A 73 12.28 -7.45 1.39
CA SER A 73 13.45 -7.95 0.66
C SER A 73 14.61 -8.22 1.62
N LEU A 74 15.01 -7.20 2.38
CA LEU A 74 16.21 -7.23 3.23
C LEU A 74 16.05 -8.06 4.50
N GLU A 75 14.83 -8.28 4.99
CA GLU A 75 14.59 -9.14 6.17
C GLU A 75 14.51 -10.63 5.83
N LYS A 76 14.22 -10.98 4.58
CA LYS A 76 13.96 -12.37 4.16
C LYS A 76 14.92 -12.89 3.10
N ASP A 77 15.79 -12.02 2.59
CA ASP A 77 16.62 -12.24 1.40
C ASP A 77 15.81 -12.66 0.16
N ASP A 78 14.48 -12.39 0.16
CA ASP A 78 13.56 -12.72 -0.95
C ASP A 78 12.18 -12.04 -0.78
N PHE A 79 11.41 -12.03 -1.87
CA PHE A 79 10.01 -11.63 -1.90
C PHE A 79 9.06 -12.83 -1.77
N TYR A 80 7.80 -12.54 -1.45
CA TYR A 80 6.75 -13.56 -1.58
C TYR A 80 6.49 -13.90 -3.06
N SER A 81 5.98 -15.10 -3.30
CA SER A 81 5.49 -15.48 -4.64
C SER A 81 4.43 -14.52 -5.16
N PHE A 82 4.34 -14.39 -6.49
CA PHE A 82 3.33 -13.54 -7.14
C PHE A 82 1.92 -13.85 -6.63
N ASP A 83 1.55 -15.14 -6.53
CA ASP A 83 0.22 -15.54 -6.08
C ASP A 83 -0.06 -15.08 -4.65
N LYS A 84 0.93 -15.14 -3.75
CA LYS A 84 0.78 -14.65 -2.38
C LYS A 84 0.67 -13.12 -2.31
N MET A 85 1.38 -12.40 -3.18
CA MET A 85 1.20 -10.94 -3.31
C MET A 85 -0.16 -10.57 -3.89
N PHE A 86 -0.68 -11.39 -4.80
CA PHE A 86 -1.96 -11.18 -5.47
C PHE A 86 -3.16 -11.51 -4.56
N PHE A 87 -3.14 -12.66 -3.88
CA PHE A 87 -4.24 -13.12 -3.02
C PHE A 87 -4.13 -12.65 -1.56
N GLY A 88 -2.98 -12.13 -1.15
CA GLY A 88 -2.74 -11.63 0.20
C GLY A 88 -2.38 -12.73 1.22
N SER A 89 -2.40 -12.39 2.50
CA SER A 89 -2.09 -13.31 3.59
C SER A 89 -2.76 -12.86 4.90
N TYR A 90 -3.31 -13.82 5.64
CA TYR A 90 -3.82 -13.60 7.00
C TYR A 90 -2.74 -13.74 8.10
N LYS A 91 -1.48 -13.91 7.70
CA LYS A 91 -0.36 -14.11 8.63
C LYS A 91 0.79 -13.14 8.38
N ASN A 92 1.14 -12.95 7.11
CA ASN A 92 2.26 -12.13 6.71
C ASN A 92 1.80 -10.75 6.23
N TYR A 93 2.61 -9.71 6.46
CA TYR A 93 2.39 -8.43 5.81
C TYR A 93 2.60 -8.57 4.30
N ILE A 94 1.59 -8.16 3.53
CA ILE A 94 1.64 -8.11 2.06
C ILE A 94 1.54 -6.64 1.63
N PRO A 95 2.56 -6.09 0.95
CA PRO A 95 2.49 -4.79 0.30
C PRO A 95 1.31 -4.71 -0.67
N ASN A 96 0.69 -3.53 -0.76
CA ASN A 96 -0.50 -3.32 -1.60
C ASN A 96 -0.15 -3.39 -3.10
N TYR A 97 -1.13 -3.73 -3.96
CA TYR A 97 -1.01 -3.79 -5.42
C TYR A 97 -0.58 -2.48 -6.07
N TYR A 98 -0.84 -1.33 -5.45
CA TYR A 98 -0.25 -0.06 -5.87
C TYR A 98 1.28 -0.09 -5.81
N GLN A 99 1.84 -0.64 -4.72
CA GLN A 99 3.28 -0.62 -4.47
C GLN A 99 4.00 -1.59 -5.40
N TYR A 100 3.61 -2.86 -5.41
CA TYR A 100 4.28 -3.84 -6.27
C TYR A 100 3.94 -3.65 -7.75
N GLY A 101 2.72 -3.20 -8.07
CA GLY A 101 2.31 -2.90 -9.44
C GLY A 101 3.09 -1.74 -10.04
N TYR A 102 3.33 -0.67 -9.27
CA TYR A 102 4.19 0.43 -9.69
C TYR A 102 5.61 -0.02 -10.00
N GLN A 103 6.19 -0.90 -9.17
CA GLN A 103 7.52 -1.45 -9.40
C GLN A 103 7.58 -2.25 -10.71
N MET A 104 6.61 -3.14 -10.93
CA MET A 104 6.52 -3.92 -12.17
C MET A 104 6.37 -3.03 -13.40
N VAL A 105 5.52 -2.00 -13.32
CA VAL A 105 5.31 -1.07 -14.45
C VAL A 105 6.56 -0.25 -14.75
N THR A 106 7.21 0.29 -13.72
CA THR A 106 8.41 1.12 -13.86
C THR A 106 9.57 0.31 -14.42
N PHE A 107 9.88 -0.84 -13.82
CA PHE A 107 10.95 -1.74 -14.27
C PHE A 107 10.74 -2.19 -15.72
N SER A 108 9.53 -2.65 -16.03
CA SER A 108 9.24 -3.17 -17.36
C SER A 108 9.26 -2.09 -18.45
N ARG A 109 8.84 -0.85 -18.16
CA ARG A 109 9.01 0.29 -19.08
C ARG A 109 10.49 0.61 -19.30
N GLN A 110 11.27 0.64 -18.23
CA GLN A 110 12.71 0.90 -18.31
C GLN A 110 13.44 -0.18 -19.13
N LYS A 111 13.08 -1.46 -18.95
CA LYS A 111 13.76 -2.60 -19.59
C LYS A 111 13.26 -2.93 -20.99
N TYR A 112 11.95 -2.88 -21.22
CA TYR A 112 11.30 -3.33 -22.46
C TYR A 112 10.70 -2.20 -23.30
N GLY A 113 10.75 -0.96 -22.80
CA GLY A 113 10.31 0.24 -23.51
C GLY A 113 9.00 0.83 -23.03
N GLU A 114 8.88 2.15 -23.15
CA GLU A 114 7.76 2.95 -22.65
C GLU A 114 6.38 2.57 -23.24
N SER A 115 6.36 2.01 -24.45
CA SER A 115 5.11 1.62 -25.12
C SER A 115 4.53 0.28 -24.64
N LEU A 116 5.25 -0.50 -23.82
CA LEU A 116 4.87 -1.86 -23.42
C LEU A 116 3.41 -1.97 -22.96
N TRP A 117 3.03 -1.13 -22.00
CA TRP A 117 1.70 -1.17 -21.39
C TRP A 117 0.64 -0.54 -22.29
N SER A 118 0.99 0.47 -23.07
CA SER A 118 0.08 1.03 -24.10
C SER A 118 -0.29 -0.04 -25.11
N ASN A 119 0.69 -0.76 -25.65
CA ASN A 119 0.50 -1.85 -26.59
C ASN A 119 -0.25 -3.03 -25.98
N SER A 120 -0.02 -3.30 -24.68
CA SER A 120 -0.75 -4.33 -23.93
C SER A 120 -2.24 -4.01 -23.83
N ILE A 121 -2.58 -2.77 -23.49
CA ILE A 121 -3.97 -2.29 -23.43
C ILE A 121 -4.58 -2.29 -24.84
N ASP A 122 -3.85 -1.86 -25.87
CA ASP A 122 -4.30 -1.91 -27.27
C ASP A 122 -4.63 -3.34 -27.72
N TYR A 123 -3.80 -4.31 -27.33
CA TYR A 123 -4.05 -5.71 -27.63
C TYR A 123 -5.30 -6.24 -26.93
N ILE A 124 -5.49 -5.92 -25.65
CA ILE A 124 -6.69 -6.31 -24.88
C ILE A 124 -7.94 -5.71 -25.51
N ALA A 125 -7.92 -4.41 -25.85
CA ALA A 125 -9.04 -3.72 -26.49
C ALA A 125 -9.42 -4.33 -27.86
N LYS A 126 -8.42 -4.72 -28.65
CA LYS A 126 -8.64 -5.29 -29.99
C LYS A 126 -9.01 -6.78 -29.95
N ASN A 127 -8.64 -7.50 -28.90
CA ASN A 127 -8.78 -8.96 -28.81
C ASN A 127 -9.38 -9.44 -27.46
N PRO A 128 -10.47 -8.83 -26.96
CA PRO A 128 -11.02 -9.14 -25.63
C PRO A 128 -11.60 -10.55 -25.53
N TYR A 129 -11.88 -11.18 -26.68
CA TYR A 129 -12.40 -12.55 -26.79
C TYR A 129 -11.33 -13.65 -26.66
N THR A 130 -10.05 -13.28 -26.57
CA THR A 130 -8.96 -14.26 -26.44
C THR A 130 -8.82 -14.76 -25.00
N PHE A 131 -8.35 -16.00 -24.83
CA PHE A 131 -8.01 -16.51 -23.50
C PHE A 131 -6.75 -15.82 -22.98
N PHE A 132 -6.88 -15.03 -21.91
CA PHE A 132 -5.79 -14.29 -21.25
C PHE A 132 -5.03 -13.30 -22.17
N PRO A 133 -5.69 -12.26 -22.72
CA PRO A 133 -5.07 -11.35 -23.70
C PRO A 133 -3.82 -10.64 -23.17
N LEU A 134 -3.79 -10.30 -21.88
CA LEU A 134 -2.60 -9.70 -21.26
C LEU A 134 -1.39 -10.64 -21.31
N HIS A 135 -1.59 -11.94 -21.02
CA HIS A 135 -0.51 -12.91 -21.09
C HIS A 135 0.04 -13.02 -22.52
N ILE A 136 -0.84 -13.08 -23.52
CA ILE A 136 -0.45 -13.15 -24.93
C ILE A 136 0.35 -11.90 -25.32
N SER A 137 -0.13 -10.71 -24.97
CA SER A 137 0.57 -9.47 -25.31
C SER A 137 1.93 -9.37 -24.62
N LEU A 138 2.01 -9.71 -23.33
CA LEU A 138 3.28 -9.72 -22.60
C LEU A 138 4.27 -10.71 -23.21
N LYS A 139 3.85 -11.95 -23.49
CA LYS A 139 4.73 -12.95 -24.12
C LYS A 139 5.24 -12.48 -25.49
N LYS A 140 4.41 -11.80 -26.28
CA LYS A 140 4.83 -11.23 -27.58
C LYS A 140 5.84 -10.10 -27.44
N GLN A 141 5.71 -9.25 -26.43
CA GLN A 141 6.54 -8.05 -26.28
C GLN A 141 7.83 -8.29 -25.47
N THR A 142 7.81 -9.19 -24.50
CA THR A 142 8.94 -9.40 -23.57
C THR A 142 9.44 -10.84 -23.54
N GLY A 143 8.70 -11.78 -24.13
CA GLY A 143 8.95 -13.22 -23.94
C GLY A 143 8.52 -13.74 -22.56
N LEU A 144 7.96 -12.90 -21.69
CA LEU A 144 7.62 -13.26 -20.31
C LEU A 144 6.11 -13.29 -20.07
N SER A 145 5.71 -14.15 -19.14
CA SER A 145 4.41 -14.13 -18.48
C SER A 145 4.43 -13.07 -17.37
N LYS A 146 3.24 -12.76 -16.83
CA LYS A 146 3.12 -11.86 -15.68
C LYS A 146 3.92 -12.33 -14.44
N MET A 147 4.01 -13.64 -14.21
CA MET A 147 4.74 -14.20 -13.06
C MET A 147 6.25 -14.15 -13.28
N GLU A 148 6.72 -14.41 -14.50
CA GLU A 148 8.13 -14.27 -14.87
C GLU A 148 8.56 -12.80 -14.80
N LEU A 149 7.73 -11.88 -15.31
CA LEU A 149 7.98 -10.44 -15.20
C LEU A 149 8.04 -9.98 -13.73
N TYR A 150 7.13 -10.48 -12.88
CA TYR A 150 7.19 -10.23 -11.45
C TYR A 150 8.52 -10.71 -10.87
N LYS A 151 8.88 -11.98 -11.10
CA LYS A 151 10.12 -12.56 -10.58
C LYS A 151 11.34 -11.75 -11.02
N GLU A 152 11.40 -11.39 -12.29
CA GLU A 152 12.51 -10.61 -12.83
C GLU A 152 12.59 -9.20 -12.24
N THR A 153 11.45 -8.51 -12.11
CA THR A 153 11.37 -7.19 -11.46
C THR A 153 11.90 -7.26 -10.04
N PHE A 154 11.46 -8.25 -9.28
CA PHE A 154 11.75 -8.33 -7.85
C PHE A 154 13.15 -8.89 -7.58
N ASN A 155 13.71 -9.74 -8.44
CA ASN A 155 15.13 -10.06 -8.39
C ASN A 155 15.99 -8.81 -8.61
N TYR A 156 15.69 -8.02 -9.65
CA TYR A 156 16.40 -6.76 -9.90
C TYR A 156 16.34 -5.81 -8.70
N LEU A 157 15.17 -5.65 -8.08
CA LEU A 157 15.01 -4.81 -6.91
C LEU A 157 15.72 -5.35 -5.66
N ASN A 158 15.79 -6.67 -5.50
CA ASN A 158 16.54 -7.28 -4.40
C ASN A 158 18.01 -6.88 -4.49
N ASP A 159 18.62 -7.11 -5.66
CA ASP A 159 20.03 -6.83 -5.91
C ASP A 159 20.35 -5.34 -5.67
N GLU A 160 19.53 -4.43 -6.23
CA GLU A 160 19.65 -2.99 -6.04
C GLU A 160 19.54 -2.56 -4.57
N TRP A 161 18.63 -3.17 -3.81
CA TRP A 161 18.41 -2.81 -2.42
C TRP A 161 19.45 -3.41 -1.48
N GLU A 162 19.97 -4.59 -1.78
CA GLU A 162 21.13 -5.19 -1.09
C GLU A 162 22.38 -4.35 -1.29
N GLU A 163 22.66 -3.93 -2.54
CA GLU A 163 23.78 -3.02 -2.83
C GLU A 163 23.63 -1.71 -2.04
N GLN A 164 22.47 -1.06 -2.11
CA GLN A 164 22.20 0.16 -1.33
C GLN A 164 22.32 -0.08 0.19
N ASN A 165 21.97 -1.27 0.68
CA ASN A 165 22.08 -1.62 2.10
C ASN A 165 23.54 -1.77 2.53
N SER A 166 24.39 -2.36 1.69
CA SER A 166 25.83 -2.54 1.96
C SER A 166 26.59 -1.24 2.15
N GLN A 167 26.08 -0.14 1.59
CA GLN A 167 26.69 1.20 1.66
C GLN A 167 26.21 2.02 2.88
N ILE A 168 25.31 1.48 3.71
CA ILE A 168 24.74 2.18 4.86
C ILE A 168 25.38 1.65 6.15
N SER A 169 25.91 2.54 6.97
CA SER A 169 26.30 2.24 8.34
C SER A 169 25.11 2.48 9.28
N PHE A 170 24.61 1.42 9.91
CA PHE A 170 23.53 1.51 10.88
C PHE A 170 24.02 2.05 12.22
N THR A 171 23.22 2.93 12.84
CA THR A 171 23.41 3.28 14.25
C THR A 171 22.93 2.13 15.12
N GLU A 172 23.59 1.91 16.25
CA GLU A 172 23.12 0.96 17.25
C GLU A 172 21.72 1.33 17.75
N PHE A 173 20.89 0.31 18.00
CA PHE A 173 19.54 0.48 18.52
C PHE A 173 19.17 -0.67 19.44
N ASP A 174 18.32 -0.38 20.43
CA ASP A 174 17.80 -1.38 21.34
C ASP A 174 16.46 -1.96 20.86
N ILE A 175 16.38 -3.29 20.83
CA ILE A 175 15.11 -3.99 20.59
C ILE A 175 14.39 -4.17 21.93
N ILE A 176 13.38 -3.33 22.16
CA ILE A 176 12.55 -3.37 23.38
C ILE A 176 11.59 -4.56 23.34
N ASN A 177 10.87 -4.73 22.23
CA ASN A 177 9.90 -5.81 22.09
C ASN A 177 10.55 -7.08 21.55
N LYS A 178 10.72 -8.08 22.42
CA LYS A 178 11.34 -9.38 22.08
C LYS A 178 10.31 -10.50 21.89
N LEU A 179 9.02 -10.21 21.97
CA LEU A 179 7.97 -11.23 21.90
C LEU A 179 7.78 -11.72 20.46
N LYS A 180 7.94 -13.03 20.26
CA LYS A 180 7.58 -13.68 19.00
C LYS A 180 6.06 -13.63 18.82
N ARG A 181 5.61 -13.08 17.68
CA ARG A 181 4.19 -12.99 17.32
C ARG A 181 3.86 -14.02 16.23
N LYS A 182 2.64 -14.57 16.28
CA LYS A 182 2.15 -15.58 15.31
C LYS A 182 1.81 -14.96 13.95
N SER A 183 1.37 -13.71 13.97
CA SER A 183 0.86 -12.90 12.88
C SER A 183 1.65 -11.58 12.80
N TYR A 184 1.61 -10.93 11.65
CA TYR A 184 2.21 -9.60 11.50
C TYR A 184 1.58 -8.60 12.48
N THR A 185 2.45 -7.92 13.23
CA THR A 185 2.11 -6.85 14.16
C THR A 185 3.05 -5.67 13.91
N SER A 186 2.48 -4.46 13.82
CA SER A 186 3.20 -3.21 13.66
C SER A 186 3.05 -2.35 14.91
N TYR A 187 4.16 -1.77 15.36
CA TYR A 187 4.20 -0.75 16.41
C TYR A 187 4.59 0.57 15.74
N ARG A 188 3.79 1.61 15.95
CA ARG A 188 3.99 2.92 15.34
C ARG A 188 3.93 4.02 16.39
N PHE A 189 4.58 5.13 16.06
CA PHE A 189 4.60 6.35 16.86
C PHE A 189 5.03 6.12 18.33
N PRO A 190 6.18 5.47 18.57
CA PRO A 190 6.67 5.33 19.94
C PRO A 190 6.94 6.73 20.53
N GLN A 191 6.45 6.99 21.73
CA GLN A 191 6.68 8.23 22.49
C GLN A 191 7.02 7.87 23.94
N TYR A 192 7.97 8.58 24.54
CA TYR A 192 8.25 8.41 25.96
C TYR A 192 7.12 8.99 26.80
N LEU A 193 6.59 8.18 27.70
CA LEU A 193 5.66 8.63 28.74
C LEU A 193 6.45 9.11 29.98
N ASN A 194 7.56 8.41 30.25
CA ASN A 194 8.59 8.71 31.25
C ASN A 194 9.88 7.93 30.93
N ASP A 195 10.87 7.97 31.83
CA ASP A 195 12.20 7.36 31.66
C ASP A 195 12.21 5.83 31.47
N SER A 196 11.11 5.13 31.78
CA SER A 196 11.03 3.68 31.71
C SER A 196 9.88 3.15 30.87
N ILE A 197 8.93 4.01 30.47
CA ILE A 197 7.70 3.63 29.78
C ILE A 197 7.58 4.38 28.45
N ILE A 198 7.37 3.62 27.38
CA ILE A 198 7.01 4.13 26.06
C ILE A 198 5.55 3.82 25.78
N ILE A 199 4.84 4.73 25.15
CA ILE A 199 3.54 4.47 24.52
C ILE A 199 3.73 4.27 23.01
N ALA A 200 3.00 3.33 22.42
CA ALA A 200 2.94 3.13 20.98
C ALA A 200 1.53 2.74 20.50
N GLU A 201 1.25 2.99 19.22
CA GLU A 201 0.12 2.39 18.52
C GLU A 201 0.53 1.00 18.05
N LYS A 202 -0.15 -0.03 18.53
CA LYS A 202 -0.04 -1.41 18.05
C LYS A 202 -1.22 -1.75 17.15
N SER A 203 -0.95 -2.38 16.03
CA SER A 203 -1.96 -2.93 15.12
C SER A 203 -1.44 -4.18 14.42
N GLY A 204 -2.31 -5.01 13.88
CA GLY A 204 -1.91 -6.25 13.24
C GLY A 204 -3.00 -6.83 12.36
N ILE A 205 -2.75 -8.02 11.83
CA ILE A 205 -3.75 -8.73 11.00
C ILE A 205 -4.89 -9.30 11.86
N ASP A 206 -4.60 -9.63 13.12
CA ASP A 206 -5.49 -10.29 14.08
C ASP A 206 -6.03 -9.34 15.16
N GLN A 207 -5.71 -8.04 15.08
CA GLN A 207 -6.10 -7.06 16.09
C GLN A 207 -6.32 -5.68 15.49
N ILE A 208 -7.32 -4.97 16.03
CA ILE A 208 -7.54 -3.55 15.73
C ILE A 208 -6.41 -2.70 16.30
N LYS A 209 -6.47 -1.39 16.06
CA LYS A 209 -5.51 -0.45 16.65
C LYS A 209 -5.69 -0.38 18.16
N GLU A 210 -4.59 -0.41 18.89
CA GLU A 210 -4.54 -0.35 20.34
C GLU A 210 -3.42 0.61 20.74
N PHE A 211 -3.64 1.44 21.75
CA PHE A 211 -2.59 2.17 22.43
C PHE A 211 -2.06 1.32 23.57
N ILE A 212 -0.77 1.04 23.54
CA ILE A 212 -0.09 0.13 24.45
C ILE A 212 1.11 0.79 25.11
N THR A 213 1.35 0.48 26.37
CA THR A 213 2.59 0.87 27.07
C THR A 213 3.59 -0.29 27.02
N LEU A 214 4.86 0.05 26.82
CA LEU A 214 6.01 -0.85 26.85
C LEU A 214 6.98 -0.38 27.94
N ASN A 215 7.36 -1.28 28.83
CA ASN A 215 8.48 -1.03 29.73
C ASN A 215 9.81 -1.27 28.99
N ILE A 216 10.67 -0.26 28.96
CA ILE A 216 11.93 -0.30 28.19
C ILE A 216 12.91 -1.34 28.76
N ARG A 217 12.89 -1.56 30.08
CA ARG A 217 13.81 -2.48 30.77
C ARG A 217 13.33 -3.93 30.69
N THR A 218 12.04 -4.16 30.93
CA THR A 218 11.48 -5.52 31.01
C THR A 218 10.89 -6.00 29.69
N GLY A 219 10.56 -5.10 28.77
CA GLY A 219 9.80 -5.41 27.54
C GLY A 219 8.33 -5.73 27.80
N GLU A 220 7.84 -5.54 29.03
CA GLU A 220 6.45 -5.82 29.39
C GLU A 220 5.48 -4.90 28.62
N GLU A 221 4.50 -5.51 27.98
CA GLU A 221 3.47 -4.84 27.17
C GLU A 221 2.13 -4.86 27.89
N GLN A 222 1.47 -3.70 27.95
CA GLN A 222 0.12 -3.58 28.48
C GLN A 222 -0.76 -2.76 27.54
N ILE A 223 -1.96 -3.27 27.23
CA ILE A 223 -2.97 -2.52 26.48
C ILE A 223 -3.61 -1.49 27.40
N ARG A 224 -3.63 -0.23 26.97
CA ARG A 224 -4.16 0.88 27.77
C ARG A 224 -5.45 1.45 27.21
N HIS A 225 -5.60 1.48 25.88
CA HIS A 225 -6.78 2.05 25.25
C HIS A 225 -6.99 1.51 23.83
N LYS A 226 -8.24 1.49 23.34
CA LYS A 226 -8.61 1.09 21.98
C LYS A 226 -9.36 2.24 21.31
N PRO A 227 -8.69 3.02 20.45
CA PRO A 227 -9.31 4.17 19.81
C PRO A 227 -10.40 3.74 18.81
N GLY A 228 -11.32 4.66 18.52
CA GLY A 228 -12.23 4.59 17.40
C GLY A 228 -11.51 4.67 16.04
N TYR A 229 -12.28 4.80 14.96
CA TYR A 229 -11.69 4.92 13.63
C TYR A 229 -10.90 6.22 13.53
N TYR A 230 -9.60 6.13 13.25
CA TYR A 230 -8.76 7.30 13.05
C TYR A 230 -7.65 7.05 12.04
N GLN A 231 -7.17 8.14 11.44
CA GLN A 231 -6.05 8.09 10.52
C GLN A 231 -4.74 8.10 11.31
N SER A 232 -4.03 6.97 11.29
CA SER A 232 -2.74 6.77 11.96
C SER A 232 -1.62 7.55 11.26
N LEU A 233 -1.61 8.87 11.45
CA LEU A 233 -0.61 9.80 10.92
C LEU A 233 0.41 10.21 11.98
N ARG A 234 -0.08 10.50 13.19
CA ARG A 234 0.73 10.93 14.33
C ARG A 234 0.03 10.57 15.64
N LEU A 235 0.81 10.30 16.67
CA LEU A 235 0.37 10.21 18.05
C LEU A 235 1.17 11.25 18.83
N SER A 236 0.49 12.09 19.60
CA SER A 236 1.15 13.02 20.53
C SER A 236 0.97 12.49 21.95
N ALA A 237 2.05 12.47 22.73
CA ALA A 237 2.01 12.03 24.12
C ALA A 237 2.80 13.00 24.99
N GLY A 238 2.37 13.15 26.24
CA GLY A 238 3.03 13.99 27.24
C GLY A 238 2.21 14.13 28.50
N ALA A 239 2.87 14.40 29.64
CA ALA A 239 2.23 14.59 30.95
C ALA A 239 1.21 13.49 31.30
N ASN A 240 1.59 12.23 31.04
CA ASN A 240 0.75 11.05 31.25
C ASN A 240 -0.57 11.02 30.44
N LYS A 241 -0.59 11.67 29.28
CA LYS A 241 -1.73 11.72 28.36
C LYS A 241 -1.29 11.41 26.94
N ILE A 242 -2.23 10.93 26.13
CA ILE A 242 -2.11 10.84 24.67
C ILE A 242 -3.22 11.63 23.99
N VAL A 243 -2.90 12.18 22.83
CA VAL A 243 -3.83 12.94 22.00
C VAL A 243 -3.80 12.41 20.57
N TRP A 244 -4.99 12.15 20.02
CA TRP A 244 -5.17 11.70 18.64
C TRP A 244 -6.44 12.31 18.04
N SER A 245 -6.62 12.12 16.72
CA SER A 245 -7.70 12.72 15.95
C SER A 245 -8.57 11.64 15.33
N GLU A 246 -9.73 11.35 15.91
CA GLU A 246 -10.68 10.34 15.42
C GLU A 246 -11.56 10.87 14.31
N ASN A 247 -11.81 10.05 13.30
CA ASN A 247 -12.75 10.34 12.24
C ASN A 247 -14.15 9.90 12.69
N ILE A 248 -15.09 10.85 12.71
CA ILE A 248 -16.48 10.60 13.04
C ILE A 248 -17.30 10.76 11.77
N PRO A 249 -17.87 9.65 11.24
CA PRO A 249 -18.71 9.71 10.06
C PRO A 249 -20.01 10.48 10.37
N ASP A 250 -20.50 11.24 9.40
CA ASP A 250 -21.85 11.78 9.51
C ASP A 250 -22.88 10.65 9.39
N PRO A 251 -23.86 10.55 10.31
CA PRO A 251 -24.84 9.45 10.28
C PRO A 251 -25.75 9.48 9.05
N ARG A 252 -25.81 10.58 8.29
CA ARG A 252 -26.69 10.75 7.13
C ARG A 252 -25.95 11.00 5.82
N TRP A 253 -24.76 11.61 5.85
CA TRP A 253 -24.08 12.10 4.66
C TRP A 253 -22.69 11.48 4.51
N GLY A 254 -22.55 10.43 3.70
CA GLY A 254 -21.29 9.68 3.56
C GLY A 254 -20.09 10.49 3.01
N ASN A 255 -20.34 11.61 2.33
CA ASN A 255 -19.29 12.52 1.84
C ASN A 255 -18.92 13.61 2.86
N ARG A 256 -19.46 13.56 4.08
CA ARG A 256 -19.17 14.50 5.17
C ARG A 256 -18.57 13.76 6.34
N ASN A 257 -17.35 14.16 6.71
CA ASN A 257 -16.61 13.57 7.81
C ASN A 257 -16.14 14.66 8.76
N TYR A 258 -16.22 14.37 10.06
CA TYR A 258 -15.66 15.24 11.10
C TYR A 258 -14.43 14.58 11.70
N TYR A 259 -13.56 15.39 12.28
CA TYR A 259 -12.43 14.92 13.06
C TYR A 259 -12.53 15.45 14.48
N ASP A 260 -12.59 14.53 15.44
CA ASP A 260 -12.60 14.88 16.84
C ASP A 260 -11.24 14.67 17.48
N ILE A 261 -10.75 15.69 18.18
CA ILE A 261 -9.55 15.53 19.00
C ILE A 261 -9.96 14.83 20.29
N LYS A 262 -9.35 13.66 20.53
CA LYS A 262 -9.51 12.87 21.74
C LYS A 262 -8.24 12.96 22.58
N ILE A 263 -8.43 12.96 23.90
CA ILE A 263 -7.36 12.84 24.87
C ILE A 263 -7.66 11.68 25.80
N PHE A 264 -6.65 10.88 26.11
CA PHE A 264 -6.75 9.82 27.10
C PHE A 264 -5.68 10.05 28.17
N ASP A 265 -6.10 10.03 29.43
CA ASP A 265 -5.25 10.20 30.59
C ASP A 265 -4.97 8.84 31.24
N PHE A 266 -3.70 8.45 31.30
CA PHE A 266 -3.30 7.13 31.80
C PHE A 266 -3.38 7.01 33.33
N ALA A 267 -3.43 8.11 34.08
CA ALA A 267 -3.56 8.08 35.53
C ALA A 267 -5.01 7.83 35.93
N THR A 268 -5.94 8.47 35.23
CA THR A 268 -7.38 8.37 35.54
C THR A 268 -8.12 7.34 34.69
N SER A 269 -7.49 6.83 33.62
CA SER A 269 -8.10 5.97 32.60
C SER A 269 -9.33 6.59 31.93
N ASN A 270 -9.38 7.93 31.88
CA ASN A 270 -10.49 8.66 31.28
C ASN A 270 -10.15 9.16 29.88
N GLU A 271 -11.08 8.96 28.95
CA GLU A 271 -11.08 9.59 27.64
C GLU A 271 -11.92 10.87 27.68
N THR A 272 -11.43 11.95 27.08
CA THR A 272 -12.18 13.19 26.88
C THR A 272 -12.14 13.62 25.42
N ARG A 273 -13.26 14.14 24.94
CA ARG A 273 -13.38 14.77 23.62
C ARG A 273 -13.16 16.28 23.77
N LEU A 274 -12.21 16.83 23.00
CA LEU A 274 -11.84 18.25 23.09
C LEU A 274 -12.55 19.14 22.07
N THR A 275 -13.09 18.58 20.99
CA THR A 275 -13.79 19.33 19.94
C THR A 275 -15.26 18.95 19.91
N ASN A 276 -16.16 19.93 19.84
CA ASN A 276 -17.58 19.70 19.58
C ASN A 276 -17.88 20.09 18.13
N ARG A 277 -18.71 19.28 17.44
CA ARG A 277 -19.06 19.39 16.01
C ARG A 277 -19.14 20.85 15.53
N LYS A 278 -18.38 21.17 14.48
CA LYS A 278 -18.70 22.22 13.51
C LYS A 278 -18.71 21.59 12.13
#